data_AF-A0A951K6B0-F1
#
_entry.id   AF-A0A951K6B0-F1
#
_cell.length_a   1.000
_cell.length_b   1.000
_cell.length_c   1.000
_cell.angle_alpha   90.00
_cell.angle_beta   90.00
_cell.angle_gamma   90.00
#
_symmetry.space_group_name_H-M   'P 1'
#
loop_
_entity.id
_entity.type
_entity.pdbx_description
1 polymer ?
#
loop_
_entity_poly.entity_id
_entity_poly.type
_entity_poly.pdbx_seq_one_letter_code
_entity_poly.pdbx_strand_id
1 'polypeptide(L)'
;DPKDESIFLPAAEAIFRKHLADFRRDNPFSHCLPGGPLNILTPGLHRIIQSPTVVAVLYEGGSLYRQIFMDGRQMPKDPNPTWLGYSVGRWDGEALVVETAGFNDRTWLDMARHPHSEQLRVTERLRRIDFGHIQRQVTLEDPQTLAKPLTFSLGLDYVPDTEMLESICEGDRDSAHLVGKANSDIDLGAATLARYAGRYEFRGGSETVVAFMGNPQIVALIGGTLYLNALPLIPRSETRFDSTGAAAEFVMDQNGAVSHLILSQTEGDARYDRKP
;
A
#
# COMPACT_ATOMS: atom_id res chain seq x y z
N ASP A 1 -2.24 -4.61 -11.58
CA ASP A 1 -1.61 -3.61 -10.69
C ASP A 1 -2.13 -3.91 -9.29
N PRO A 2 -1.33 -3.96 -8.21
CA PRO A 2 -1.86 -4.06 -6.84
C PRO A 2 -2.89 -2.96 -6.50
N LYS A 3 -2.92 -1.86 -7.27
CA LYS A 3 -3.89 -0.77 -7.16
C LYS A 3 -5.16 -0.95 -8.02
N ASP A 4 -5.29 -2.08 -8.73
CA ASP A 4 -6.45 -2.38 -9.56
C ASP A 4 -7.60 -2.93 -8.70
N GLU A 5 -8.59 -2.10 -8.39
CA GLU A 5 -9.73 -2.47 -7.55
C GLU A 5 -10.55 -3.65 -8.12
N SER A 6 -10.51 -3.89 -9.45
CA SER A 6 -11.30 -4.95 -10.10
C SER A 6 -10.89 -6.38 -9.72
N ILE A 7 -9.73 -6.55 -9.08
CA ILE A 7 -9.24 -7.86 -8.63
C ILE A 7 -9.83 -8.28 -7.27
N PHE A 8 -10.49 -7.36 -6.55
CA PHE A 8 -11.09 -7.64 -5.26
C PHE A 8 -12.54 -8.10 -5.41
N LEU A 9 -12.98 -8.97 -4.49
CA LEU A 9 -14.38 -9.38 -4.40
C LEU A 9 -15.24 -8.20 -3.90
N PRO A 10 -16.54 -8.14 -4.25
CA PRO A 10 -17.41 -7.04 -3.82
C PRO A 10 -17.48 -6.83 -2.30
N ALA A 11 -17.37 -7.92 -1.52
CA ALA A 11 -17.33 -7.83 -0.05
C ALA A 11 -16.05 -7.15 0.46
N ALA A 12 -14.90 -7.44 -0.17
CA ALA A 12 -13.63 -6.78 0.14
C ALA A 12 -13.63 -5.32 -0.29
N GLU A 13 -14.23 -5.00 -1.46
CA GLU A 13 -14.40 -3.60 -1.88
C GLU A 13 -15.25 -2.80 -0.88
N ALA A 14 -16.32 -3.39 -0.33
CA ALA A 14 -17.13 -2.71 0.68
C ALA A 14 -16.35 -2.39 1.96
N ILE A 15 -15.52 -3.33 2.44
CA ILE A 15 -14.64 -3.10 3.60
C ILE A 15 -13.60 -2.03 3.27
N PHE A 16 -13.00 -2.11 2.08
CA PHE A 16 -12.06 -1.13 1.59
C PHE A 16 -12.65 0.28 1.58
N ARG A 17 -13.85 0.47 1.01
CA ARG A 17 -14.57 1.75 0.99
C ARG A 17 -14.84 2.27 2.41
N LYS A 18 -15.12 1.38 3.37
CA LYS A 18 -15.24 1.75 4.79
C LYS A 18 -13.91 2.28 5.35
N HIS A 19 -12.79 1.61 5.08
CA HIS A 19 -11.46 2.09 5.49
C HIS A 19 -11.09 3.44 4.86
N LEU A 20 -11.51 3.69 3.61
CA LEU A 20 -11.33 4.97 2.94
C LEU A 20 -12.09 6.09 3.66
N ALA A 21 -13.37 5.84 3.95
CA ALA A 21 -14.25 6.81 4.61
C ALA A 21 -13.79 7.16 6.03
N ASP A 22 -13.06 6.25 6.68
CA ASP A 22 -12.59 6.40 8.06
C ASP A 22 -11.24 7.12 8.20
N PHE A 23 -10.67 7.66 7.11
CA PHE A 23 -9.46 8.49 7.12
C PHE A 23 -8.28 7.92 7.92
N ARG A 24 -8.09 6.60 7.89
CA ARG A 24 -7.04 5.88 8.63
C ARG A 24 -7.14 5.98 10.17
N ARG A 25 -8.28 6.37 10.73
CA ARG A 25 -8.46 6.36 12.19
C ARG A 25 -8.20 4.97 12.77
N ASP A 26 -8.71 3.93 12.11
CA ASP A 26 -8.54 2.55 12.56
C ASP A 26 -7.24 1.89 12.01
N ASN A 27 -6.24 2.68 11.59
CA ASN A 27 -4.95 2.15 11.11
C ASN A 27 -4.21 1.42 12.24
N PRO A 28 -3.88 0.12 12.10
CA PRO A 28 -3.14 -0.62 13.11
C PRO A 28 -1.85 0.07 13.56
N PHE A 29 -1.12 0.72 12.65
CA PHE A 29 0.13 1.42 12.98
C PHE A 29 -0.08 2.60 13.92
N SER A 30 -1.19 3.34 13.78
CA SER A 30 -1.54 4.46 14.68
C SER A 30 -1.90 3.99 16.09
N HIS A 31 -2.21 2.70 16.25
CA HIS A 31 -2.46 2.06 17.55
C HIS A 31 -1.26 1.24 18.04
N CYS A 32 -0.07 1.46 17.47
CA CYS A 32 1.14 0.69 17.75
C CYS A 32 0.99 -0.84 17.60
N LEU A 33 0.09 -1.27 16.72
CA LEU A 33 -0.12 -2.68 16.40
C LEU A 33 0.78 -3.10 15.22
N PRO A 34 1.22 -4.37 15.16
CA PRO A 34 1.98 -4.87 14.02
C PRO A 34 1.23 -4.71 12.69
N GLY A 35 1.92 -4.31 11.63
CA GLY A 35 1.33 -4.18 10.29
C GLY A 35 0.98 -5.47 9.55
N GLY A 36 1.30 -6.63 10.13
CA GLY A 36 1.07 -7.93 9.53
C GLY A 36 1.66 -8.09 8.11
N PRO A 37 0.88 -8.54 7.11
CA PRO A 37 1.37 -8.73 5.74
C PRO A 37 1.89 -7.43 5.12
N LEU A 38 1.44 -6.25 5.59
CA LEU A 38 1.94 -4.97 5.10
C LEU A 38 3.46 -4.84 5.24
N ASN A 39 4.05 -5.37 6.34
CA ASN A 39 5.51 -5.33 6.54
C ASN A 39 6.26 -6.15 5.48
N ILE A 40 5.64 -7.22 4.96
CA ILE A 40 6.23 -8.06 3.92
C ILE A 40 6.18 -7.32 2.57
N LEU A 41 5.07 -6.63 2.32
CA LEU A 41 4.73 -6.06 1.00
C LEU A 41 5.24 -4.63 0.79
N THR A 42 5.50 -3.89 1.86
CA THR A 42 5.85 -2.47 1.79
C THR A 42 7.36 -2.26 1.74
N PRO A 43 7.83 -1.22 1.02
CA PRO A 43 9.23 -0.79 1.10
C PRO A 43 9.60 -0.32 2.51
N GLY A 44 10.83 -0.62 2.92
CA GLY A 44 11.39 -0.22 4.20
C GLY A 44 12.82 -0.74 4.31
N LEU A 45 13.59 -0.22 5.26
CA LEU A 45 14.92 -0.77 5.53
C LEU A 45 14.74 -2.12 6.24
N HIS A 46 15.27 -3.18 5.62
CA HIS A 46 15.22 -4.53 6.13
C HIS A 46 16.63 -5.08 6.31
N ARG A 47 16.87 -5.78 7.41
CA ARG A 47 18.10 -6.55 7.62
C ARG A 47 17.80 -8.04 7.53
N ILE A 48 18.45 -8.72 6.59
CA ILE A 48 18.32 -10.16 6.39
C ILE A 48 19.51 -10.85 7.04
N ILE A 49 19.23 -11.71 8.03
CA ILE A 49 20.23 -12.52 8.72
C ILE A 49 19.96 -13.98 8.37
N GLN A 50 20.96 -14.68 7.85
CA GLN A 50 20.80 -16.06 7.41
C GLN A 50 21.60 -17.00 8.30
N SER A 51 20.96 -18.11 8.68
CA SER A 51 21.58 -19.29 9.26
C SER A 51 21.16 -20.52 8.43
N PRO A 52 21.77 -21.70 8.65
CA PRO A 52 21.41 -22.90 7.89
C PRO A 52 19.95 -23.34 8.03
N THR A 53 19.28 -23.02 9.15
CA THR A 53 17.93 -23.51 9.46
C THR A 53 16.87 -22.40 9.54
N VAL A 54 17.29 -21.13 9.62
CA VAL A 54 16.39 -19.97 9.69
C VAL A 54 16.99 -18.79 8.93
N VAL A 55 16.16 -18.14 8.12
CA VAL A 55 16.41 -16.78 7.64
C VAL A 55 15.53 -15.83 8.44
N ALA A 56 16.14 -14.87 9.15
CA ALA A 56 15.44 -13.81 9.84
C ALA A 56 15.41 -12.55 8.98
N VAL A 57 14.24 -11.93 8.87
CA VAL A 57 14.07 -10.59 8.28
C VAL A 57 13.68 -9.66 9.41
N LEU A 58 14.55 -8.71 9.73
CA LEU A 58 14.28 -7.65 10.68
C LEU A 58 13.71 -6.45 9.93
N TYR A 59 12.60 -5.91 10.42
CA TYR A 59 11.96 -4.72 9.88
C TYR A 59 12.35 -3.53 10.75
N GLU A 60 12.84 -2.45 10.13
CA GLU A 60 13.10 -1.19 10.84
C GLU A 60 11.82 -0.68 11.53
N GLY A 61 10.73 -0.60 10.75
CA GLY A 61 9.42 -0.19 11.25
C GLY A 61 8.83 -1.15 12.28
N GLY A 62 8.56 -0.65 13.48
CA GLY A 62 7.91 -1.38 14.57
C GLY A 62 8.83 -2.36 15.30
N SER A 63 10.13 -2.42 14.94
CA SER A 63 11.12 -3.34 15.53
C SER A 63 10.65 -4.79 15.60
N LEU A 64 9.97 -5.23 14.53
CA LEU A 64 9.45 -6.58 14.37
C LEU A 64 10.46 -7.46 13.62
N TYR A 65 10.33 -8.77 13.79
CA TYR A 65 11.09 -9.74 13.01
C TYR A 65 10.17 -10.83 12.45
N ARG A 66 10.51 -11.31 11.25
CA ARG A 66 9.95 -12.51 10.65
C ARG A 66 10.99 -13.62 10.62
N GLN A 67 10.61 -14.80 11.04
CA GLN A 67 11.42 -16.01 10.89
C GLN A 67 10.91 -16.82 9.71
N ILE A 68 11.81 -17.18 8.81
CA ILE A 68 11.56 -18.05 7.68
C ILE A 68 12.28 -19.36 7.97
N PHE A 69 11.53 -20.42 8.27
CA PHE A 69 12.10 -21.72 8.59
C PHE A 69 12.61 -22.42 7.32
N MET A 70 13.89 -22.76 7.31
CA MET A 70 14.60 -23.35 6.17
C MET A 70 14.92 -24.84 6.36
N ASP A 71 14.42 -25.45 7.43
CA ASP A 71 14.76 -26.83 7.85
C ASP A 71 13.93 -27.92 7.14
N GLY A 72 13.23 -27.57 6.05
CA GLY A 72 12.46 -28.50 5.24
C GLY A 72 11.08 -28.86 5.81
N ARG A 73 10.69 -28.26 6.95
CA ARG A 73 9.32 -28.43 7.48
C ARG A 73 8.28 -27.91 6.48
N GLN A 74 7.13 -28.57 6.47
CA GLN A 74 6.00 -28.14 5.65
C GLN A 74 5.22 -27.02 6.35
N MET A 75 4.53 -26.21 5.55
CA MET A 75 3.57 -25.26 6.07
C MET A 75 2.50 -25.99 6.89
N PRO A 76 2.17 -25.55 8.11
CA PRO A 76 1.05 -26.09 8.86
C PRO A 76 -0.26 -26.01 8.05
N LYS A 77 -1.09 -27.05 8.13
CA LYS A 77 -2.40 -27.06 7.46
C LYS A 77 -3.38 -26.04 8.06
N ASP A 78 -3.27 -25.82 9.37
CA ASP A 78 -4.10 -24.91 10.16
C ASP A 78 -3.20 -24.15 11.15
N PRO A 79 -2.43 -23.17 10.67
CA PRO A 79 -1.57 -22.36 11.54
C PRO A 79 -2.44 -21.46 12.44
N ASN A 80 -2.08 -21.35 13.72
CA ASN A 80 -2.70 -20.35 14.61
C ASN A 80 -2.53 -18.95 13.99
N PRO A 81 -3.61 -18.15 13.84
CA PRO A 81 -3.51 -16.81 13.29
C PRO A 81 -2.58 -15.91 14.11
N THR A 82 -1.59 -15.33 13.45
CA THR A 82 -0.62 -14.39 14.04
C THR A 82 -0.48 -13.16 13.15
N TRP A 83 0.17 -12.11 13.64
CA TRP A 83 0.29 -10.87 12.88
C TRP A 83 1.12 -11.05 11.59
N LEU A 84 2.31 -11.66 11.69
CA LEU A 84 3.23 -11.84 10.56
C LEU A 84 3.10 -13.21 9.85
N GLY A 85 2.18 -14.05 10.31
CA GLY A 85 2.02 -15.41 9.83
C GLY A 85 3.18 -16.34 10.20
N TYR A 86 3.15 -17.52 9.60
CA TYR A 86 4.16 -18.56 9.68
C TYR A 86 4.84 -18.68 8.33
N SER A 87 6.17 -18.55 8.26
CA SER A 87 6.92 -18.62 7.01
C SER A 87 7.79 -19.88 6.93
N VAL A 88 7.68 -20.60 5.82
CA VAL A 88 8.62 -21.68 5.45
C VAL A 88 9.31 -21.32 4.15
N GLY A 89 10.59 -21.66 4.04
CA GLY A 89 11.40 -21.35 2.89
C GLY A 89 12.11 -22.58 2.33
N ARG A 90 12.34 -22.55 1.02
CA ARG A 90 13.16 -23.54 0.31
C ARG A 90 13.91 -22.88 -0.83
N TRP A 91 15.06 -23.43 -1.17
CA TRP A 91 15.78 -23.05 -2.38
C TRP A 91 15.20 -23.78 -3.59
N ASP A 92 14.98 -23.05 -4.67
CA ASP A 92 14.65 -23.57 -5.99
C ASP A 92 15.65 -22.98 -7.01
N GLY A 93 16.72 -23.73 -7.25
CA GLY A 93 17.92 -23.22 -7.90
C GLY A 93 18.53 -22.07 -7.10
N GLU A 94 18.68 -20.92 -7.74
CA GLU A 94 19.24 -19.69 -7.14
C GLU A 94 18.18 -18.82 -6.45
N ALA A 95 16.91 -19.21 -6.50
CA ALA A 95 15.82 -18.44 -5.90
C ALA A 95 15.42 -19.00 -4.54
N LEU A 96 15.30 -18.13 -3.55
CA LEU A 96 14.64 -18.45 -2.29
C LEU A 96 13.13 -18.33 -2.49
N VAL A 97 12.40 -19.45 -2.36
CA VAL A 97 10.95 -19.48 -2.37
C VAL A 97 10.46 -19.50 -0.93
N VAL A 98 9.69 -18.50 -0.54
CA VAL A 98 9.12 -18.36 0.79
C VAL A 98 7.60 -18.44 0.67
N GLU A 99 7.00 -19.28 1.48
CA GLU A 99 5.55 -19.37 1.62
C GLU A 99 5.19 -18.90 3.02
N THR A 100 4.23 -17.99 3.13
CA THR A 100 3.73 -17.45 4.40
C THR A 100 2.21 -17.55 4.45
N ALA A 101 1.67 -18.05 5.55
CA ALA A 101 0.23 -18.15 5.81
C ALA A 101 -0.07 -18.05 7.32
N GLY A 102 -1.35 -18.08 7.71
CA GLY A 102 -1.73 -17.97 9.13
C GLY A 102 -1.64 -16.55 9.66
N PHE A 103 -1.96 -15.59 8.81
CA PHE A 103 -2.19 -14.20 9.23
C PHE A 103 -3.51 -14.11 9.99
N ASN A 104 -3.60 -13.23 10.99
CA ASN A 104 -4.91 -12.78 11.49
C ASN A 104 -5.51 -11.72 10.55
N ASP A 105 -6.77 -11.35 10.72
CA ASP A 105 -7.49 -10.38 9.88
C ASP A 105 -7.52 -8.95 10.45
N ARG A 106 -6.64 -8.65 11.40
CA ARG A 106 -6.64 -7.37 12.16
C ARG A 106 -5.84 -6.26 11.50
N THR A 107 -5.26 -6.53 10.33
CA THR A 107 -4.35 -5.65 9.62
C THR A 107 -4.83 -5.36 8.21
N TRP A 108 -4.11 -4.46 7.52
CA TRP A 108 -4.35 -4.17 6.12
C TRP A 108 -3.34 -4.89 5.23
N LEU A 109 -3.77 -5.21 4.02
CA LEU A 109 -2.94 -5.89 3.02
C LEU A 109 -1.84 -4.95 2.51
N ASP A 110 -2.21 -3.71 2.21
CA ASP A 110 -1.33 -2.72 1.61
C ASP A 110 -1.57 -1.29 2.17
N MET A 111 -0.71 -0.35 1.75
CA MET A 111 -0.82 1.07 2.13
C MET A 111 -2.08 1.75 1.59
N ALA A 112 -2.74 1.14 0.60
CA ALA A 112 -4.00 1.66 0.06
C ALA A 112 -5.18 1.35 1.00
N ARG A 113 -5.04 0.39 1.93
CA ARG A 113 -6.02 -0.07 2.95
C ARG A 113 -6.88 -1.25 2.51
N HIS A 114 -6.44 -2.01 1.51
CA HIS A 114 -7.19 -3.21 1.13
C HIS A 114 -7.25 -4.21 2.29
N PRO A 115 -8.41 -4.87 2.51
CA PRO A 115 -8.52 -5.90 3.52
C PRO A 115 -7.82 -7.19 3.07
N HIS A 116 -7.52 -8.06 4.03
CA HIS A 116 -7.20 -9.47 3.80
C HIS A 116 -7.91 -10.33 4.84
N SER A 117 -8.02 -11.62 4.58
CA SER A 117 -8.57 -12.61 5.50
C SER A 117 -7.48 -13.47 6.14
N GLU A 118 -7.88 -14.33 7.06
CA GLU A 118 -7.01 -15.38 7.62
C GLU A 118 -6.63 -16.46 6.59
N GLN A 119 -7.32 -16.50 5.44
CA GLN A 119 -6.98 -17.38 4.31
C GLN A 119 -5.89 -16.81 3.39
N LEU A 120 -5.34 -15.63 3.70
CA LEU A 120 -4.24 -15.05 2.96
C LEU A 120 -3.02 -15.98 2.96
N ARG A 121 -2.54 -16.29 1.76
CA ARG A 121 -1.26 -16.95 1.50
C ARG A 121 -0.40 -16.04 0.63
N VAL A 122 0.85 -15.85 1.06
CA VAL A 122 1.85 -15.03 0.37
C VAL A 122 2.98 -15.95 -0.06
N THR A 123 3.21 -16.03 -1.37
CA THR A 123 4.37 -16.74 -1.94
C THR A 123 5.34 -15.71 -2.49
N GLU A 124 6.54 -15.65 -1.93
CA GLU A 124 7.65 -14.81 -2.41
C GLU A 124 8.67 -15.69 -3.13
N ARG A 125 9.17 -15.22 -4.28
CA ARG A 125 10.35 -15.78 -4.95
C ARG A 125 11.41 -14.69 -5.04
N LEU A 126 12.44 -14.80 -4.21
CA LEU A 126 13.56 -13.85 -4.13
C LEU A 126 14.73 -14.39 -4.94
N ARG A 127 15.17 -13.62 -5.94
CA ARG A 127 16.34 -13.94 -6.75
C ARG A 127 17.31 -12.77 -6.71
N ARG A 128 18.53 -13.02 -6.25
CA ARG A 128 19.61 -12.03 -6.31
C ARG A 128 20.06 -11.92 -7.77
N ILE A 129 19.90 -10.74 -8.37
CA ILE A 129 20.22 -10.53 -9.78
C ILE A 129 21.67 -10.07 -9.95
N ASP A 130 22.20 -9.33 -8.98
CA ASP A 130 23.61 -8.95 -8.87
C ASP A 130 23.96 -8.63 -7.40
N PHE A 131 25.12 -8.02 -7.15
CA PHE A 131 25.54 -7.69 -5.79
C PHE A 131 24.58 -6.69 -5.09
N GLY A 132 24.08 -5.70 -5.80
CA GLY A 132 23.29 -4.60 -5.25
C GLY A 132 21.78 -4.85 -5.26
N HIS A 133 21.28 -5.82 -6.04
CA HIS A 133 19.84 -5.90 -6.31
C HIS A 133 19.28 -7.31 -6.13
N ILE A 134 18.10 -7.38 -5.52
CA ILE A 134 17.25 -8.58 -5.45
C ILE A 134 15.94 -8.29 -6.16
N GLN A 135 15.55 -9.19 -7.06
CA GLN A 135 14.22 -9.24 -7.63
C GLN A 135 13.34 -10.13 -6.75
N ARG A 136 12.26 -9.58 -6.21
CA ARG A 136 11.26 -10.31 -5.42
C ARG A 136 9.95 -10.36 -6.18
N GLN A 137 9.58 -11.53 -6.67
CA GLN A 137 8.22 -11.76 -7.16
C GLN A 137 7.33 -12.17 -5.99
N VAL A 138 6.16 -11.57 -5.87
CA VAL A 138 5.17 -11.85 -4.83
C VAL A 138 3.88 -12.30 -5.50
N THR A 139 3.32 -13.39 -5.00
CA THR A 139 1.97 -13.86 -5.35
C THR A 139 1.12 -13.88 -4.10
N LEU A 140 -0.04 -13.21 -4.16
CA LEU A 140 -1.05 -13.16 -3.11
C LEU A 140 -2.23 -14.03 -3.51
N GLU A 141 -2.66 -14.88 -2.60
CA GLU A 141 -3.84 -15.72 -2.74
C GLU A 141 -4.71 -15.55 -1.50
N ASP A 142 -5.93 -15.07 -1.67
CA ASP A 142 -6.90 -14.93 -0.59
C ASP A 142 -8.30 -15.07 -1.19
N PRO A 143 -8.90 -16.27 -1.17
CA PRO A 143 -10.18 -16.51 -1.83
C PRO A 143 -11.36 -15.77 -1.17
N GLN A 144 -11.17 -15.17 0.01
CA GLN A 144 -12.22 -14.36 0.66
C GLN A 144 -12.15 -12.88 0.27
N THR A 145 -11.03 -12.41 -0.26
CA THR A 145 -10.87 -10.99 -0.64
C THR A 145 -10.51 -10.77 -2.10
N LEU A 146 -9.79 -11.70 -2.74
CA LEU A 146 -9.32 -11.62 -4.11
C LEU A 146 -10.14 -12.54 -5.04
N ALA A 147 -10.55 -12.00 -6.19
CA ALA A 147 -11.25 -12.75 -7.23
C ALA A 147 -10.33 -13.75 -7.97
N LYS A 148 -9.03 -13.49 -7.97
CA LYS A 148 -7.98 -14.34 -8.53
C LYS A 148 -6.63 -14.02 -7.86
N PRO A 149 -5.65 -14.94 -7.91
CA PRO A 149 -4.31 -14.65 -7.43
C PRO A 149 -3.73 -13.39 -8.06
N LEU A 150 -3.07 -12.55 -7.25
CA LEU A 150 -2.40 -11.34 -7.69
C LEU A 150 -0.89 -11.56 -7.63
N THR A 151 -0.20 -11.42 -8.77
CA THR A 151 1.27 -11.50 -8.83
C THR A 151 1.87 -10.17 -9.28
N PHE A 152 2.92 -9.72 -8.58
CA PHE A 152 3.70 -8.54 -8.94
C PHE A 152 5.18 -8.73 -8.56
N SER A 153 6.04 -7.83 -9.03
CA SER A 153 7.48 -7.87 -8.74
C SER A 153 7.92 -6.58 -8.09
N LEU A 154 8.82 -6.71 -7.12
CA LEU A 154 9.44 -5.61 -6.38
C LEU A 154 10.96 -5.73 -6.52
N GLY A 155 11.62 -4.61 -6.74
CA GLY A 155 13.08 -4.50 -6.59
C GLY A 155 13.43 -4.22 -5.14
N LEU A 156 14.50 -4.84 -4.66
CA LEU A 156 15.10 -4.55 -3.37
C LEU A 156 16.55 -4.14 -3.61
N ASP A 157 16.88 -2.94 -3.15
CA ASP A 157 18.20 -2.35 -3.30
C ASP A 157 19.03 -2.55 -2.02
N TYR A 158 20.28 -2.93 -2.19
CA TYR A 158 21.24 -3.00 -1.11
C TYR A 158 21.66 -1.59 -0.71
N VAL A 159 21.48 -1.25 0.56
CA VAL A 159 21.90 0.03 1.13
C VAL A 159 23.22 -0.20 1.88
N PRO A 160 24.38 0.18 1.31
CA PRO A 160 25.67 0.06 1.99
C PRO A 160 25.81 1.14 3.07
N ASP A 161 26.77 0.93 3.98
CA ASP A 161 27.24 1.92 4.95
C ASP A 161 26.15 2.58 5.82
N THR A 162 25.05 1.87 6.06
CA THR A 162 23.98 2.29 6.96
C THR A 162 23.76 1.28 8.06
N GLU A 163 23.40 1.77 9.24
CA GLU A 163 22.85 0.94 10.31
C GLU A 163 21.34 1.05 10.30
N MET A 164 20.66 -0.09 10.49
CA MET A 164 19.23 -0.11 10.70
C MET A 164 18.96 0.29 12.15
N LEU A 165 18.21 1.36 12.34
CA LEU A 165 17.89 1.86 13.68
C LEU A 165 16.59 1.23 14.18
N GLU A 166 16.37 1.26 15.49
CA GLU A 166 15.06 0.89 16.02
C GLU A 166 14.06 2.00 15.67
N SER A 167 12.92 1.61 15.08
CA SER A 167 11.75 2.47 14.96
C SER A 167 10.67 1.90 15.87
N ILE A 168 10.45 2.57 17.00
CA ILE A 168 9.49 2.19 18.02
C ILE A 168 8.31 3.17 17.98
N CYS A 169 7.10 2.61 18.00
CA CYS A 169 5.90 3.40 18.20
C CYS A 169 5.82 3.83 19.67
N GLU A 170 6.15 5.08 19.98
CA GLU A 170 6.14 5.62 21.35
C GLU A 170 4.76 6.12 21.79
N GLY A 171 3.73 5.28 21.63
CA GLY A 171 2.37 5.58 22.09
C GLY A 171 1.82 6.86 21.47
N ASP A 172 1.22 6.73 20.28
CA ASP A 172 0.64 7.87 19.56
C ASP A 172 -0.47 8.53 20.41
N ARG A 173 -0.13 9.64 21.08
CA ARG A 173 -1.07 10.43 21.91
C ARG A 173 -2.13 11.11 21.07
N ASP A 174 -1.84 11.31 19.79
CA ASP A 174 -2.73 11.97 18.84
C ASP A 174 -3.68 10.98 18.17
N SER A 175 -3.52 9.67 18.39
CA SER A 175 -4.48 8.64 17.96
C SER A 175 -5.90 8.93 18.43
N ALA A 176 -6.06 9.50 19.63
CA ALA A 176 -7.35 9.92 20.18
C ALA A 176 -7.97 11.14 19.46
N HIS A 177 -7.16 11.90 18.72
CA HIS A 177 -7.59 13.05 17.92
C HIS A 177 -7.90 12.67 16.46
N LEU A 178 -7.63 11.43 16.04
CA LEU A 178 -7.98 10.95 14.72
C LEU A 178 -9.50 10.89 14.55
N VAL A 179 -10.00 11.54 13.51
CA VAL A 179 -11.43 11.56 13.18
C VAL A 179 -11.67 10.87 11.85
N GLY A 180 -12.65 9.97 11.82
CA GLY A 180 -13.09 9.26 10.61
C GLY A 180 -14.03 10.08 9.73
N LYS A 181 -13.90 11.42 9.74
CA LYS A 181 -14.75 12.31 8.94
C LYS A 181 -13.90 13.43 8.38
N ALA A 182 -13.99 13.62 7.07
CA ALA A 182 -13.45 14.79 6.40
C ALA A 182 -14.14 16.05 6.93
N ASN A 183 -13.36 17.00 7.43
CA ASN A 183 -13.83 18.38 7.56
C ASN A 183 -13.73 19.03 6.18
N SER A 184 -14.85 19.44 5.61
CA SER A 184 -14.90 20.35 4.46
C SER A 184 -16.10 21.26 4.66
N ASP A 185 -15.86 22.56 4.68
CA ASP A 185 -16.92 23.57 4.67
C ASP A 185 -17.42 23.85 3.24
N ILE A 186 -16.89 23.13 2.25
CA ILE A 186 -17.16 23.31 0.83
C ILE A 186 -17.89 22.08 0.32
N ASP A 187 -19.10 22.31 -0.18
CA ASP A 187 -19.89 21.34 -0.92
C ASP A 187 -19.89 21.72 -2.39
N LEU A 188 -19.20 20.92 -3.21
CA LEU A 188 -19.21 21.08 -4.66
C LEU A 188 -20.28 20.17 -5.25
N GLY A 189 -21.23 20.75 -5.97
CA GLY A 189 -22.27 19.97 -6.63
C GLY A 189 -21.71 18.93 -7.61
N ALA A 190 -22.42 17.81 -7.77
CA ALA A 190 -22.00 16.68 -8.60
C ALA A 190 -21.61 17.07 -10.04
N ALA A 191 -22.29 18.07 -10.62
CA ALA A 191 -21.98 18.58 -11.95
C ALA A 191 -20.60 19.26 -12.04
N THR A 192 -20.17 19.94 -10.98
CA THR A 192 -18.82 20.52 -10.89
C THR A 192 -17.79 19.43 -10.70
N LEU A 193 -18.04 18.49 -9.78
CA LEU A 193 -17.13 17.37 -9.53
C LEU A 193 -16.92 16.49 -10.77
N ALA A 194 -17.98 16.25 -11.55
CA ALA A 194 -17.90 15.43 -12.77
C ALA A 194 -16.91 15.99 -13.81
N ARG A 195 -16.59 17.29 -13.79
CA ARG A 195 -15.61 17.89 -14.70
C ARG A 195 -14.20 17.36 -14.50
N TYR A 196 -13.88 16.94 -13.27
CA TYR A 196 -12.57 16.45 -12.87
C TYR A 196 -12.38 14.95 -13.12
N ALA A 197 -13.45 14.20 -13.34
CA ALA A 197 -13.37 12.78 -13.65
C ALA A 197 -12.61 12.54 -14.96
N GLY A 198 -11.73 11.54 -14.97
CA GLY A 198 -10.91 11.20 -16.13
C GLY A 198 -9.60 10.53 -15.77
N ARG A 199 -8.82 10.22 -16.80
CA ARG A 199 -7.48 9.63 -16.67
C ARG A 199 -6.43 10.73 -16.82
N TYR A 200 -5.44 10.72 -15.95
CA TYR A 200 -4.30 11.63 -15.99
C TYR A 200 -3.01 10.80 -16.03
N GLU A 201 -2.04 11.21 -16.84
CA GLU A 201 -0.76 10.49 -16.96
C GLU A 201 0.41 11.38 -16.56
N PHE A 202 1.35 10.80 -15.84
CA PHE A 202 2.53 11.50 -15.37
C PHE A 202 3.28 12.16 -16.54
N ARG A 203 3.63 13.42 -16.33
CA ARG A 203 4.38 14.24 -17.28
C ARG A 203 5.79 14.54 -16.77
N GLY A 204 5.92 14.83 -15.48
CA GLY A 204 7.17 15.27 -14.87
C GLY A 204 6.98 15.84 -13.47
N GLY A 205 8.09 16.12 -12.78
CA GLY A 205 8.11 16.54 -11.38
C GLY A 205 8.76 15.50 -10.49
N SER A 206 8.35 15.44 -9.22
CA SER A 206 8.90 14.53 -8.22
C SER A 206 8.60 13.06 -8.53
N GLU A 207 9.64 12.26 -8.80
CA GLU A 207 9.52 10.81 -8.98
C GLU A 207 9.10 10.09 -7.69
N THR A 208 9.40 10.66 -6.52
CA THR A 208 8.98 10.13 -5.22
C THR A 208 7.45 10.17 -5.09
N VAL A 209 6.81 11.26 -5.52
CA VAL A 209 5.34 11.34 -5.55
C VAL A 209 4.76 10.30 -6.50
N VAL A 210 5.40 10.05 -7.65
CA VAL A 210 4.98 9.01 -8.61
C VAL A 210 5.10 7.61 -8.00
N ALA A 211 6.19 7.32 -7.29
CA ALA A 211 6.39 6.03 -6.63
C ALA A 211 5.25 5.74 -5.63
N PHE A 212 4.81 6.77 -4.89
CA PHE A 212 3.72 6.63 -3.93
C PHE A 212 2.34 6.57 -4.61
N MET A 213 1.99 7.59 -5.40
CA MET A 213 0.65 7.78 -5.95
C MET A 213 0.39 6.93 -7.19
N GLY A 214 1.42 6.56 -7.95
CA GLY A 214 1.33 5.84 -9.22
C GLY A 214 1.53 6.74 -10.45
N ASN A 215 1.76 6.08 -11.60
CA ASN A 215 2.00 6.74 -12.89
C ASN A 215 0.70 7.23 -13.58
N PRO A 216 -0.32 6.38 -13.77
CA PRO A 216 -1.64 6.86 -14.10
C PRO A 216 -2.40 7.24 -12.82
N GLN A 217 -3.16 8.31 -12.91
CA GLN A 217 -4.13 8.72 -11.90
C GLN A 217 -5.52 8.66 -12.51
N ILE A 218 -6.40 7.84 -11.94
CA ILE A 218 -7.79 7.72 -12.36
C ILE A 218 -8.65 8.52 -11.40
N VAL A 219 -9.28 9.59 -11.87
CA VAL A 219 -10.22 10.36 -11.07
C VAL A 219 -11.63 9.87 -11.37
N ALA A 220 -12.30 9.31 -10.37
CA ALA A 220 -13.66 8.78 -10.49
C ALA A 220 -14.63 9.52 -9.54
N LEU A 221 -15.83 9.80 -10.02
CA LEU A 221 -16.92 10.35 -9.20
C LEU A 221 -17.83 9.21 -8.75
N ILE A 222 -17.88 8.93 -7.45
CA ILE A 222 -18.67 7.83 -6.88
C ILE A 222 -19.47 8.38 -5.71
N GLY A 223 -20.80 8.28 -5.78
CA GLY A 223 -21.68 8.72 -4.70
C GLY A 223 -21.51 10.19 -4.29
N GLY A 224 -21.15 11.06 -5.25
CA GLY A 224 -20.93 12.49 -4.99
C GLY A 224 -19.55 12.85 -4.43
N THR A 225 -18.63 11.89 -4.31
CA THR A 225 -17.24 12.13 -3.88
C THR A 225 -16.27 11.78 -5.01
N LEU A 226 -15.25 12.62 -5.21
CA LEU A 226 -14.16 12.29 -6.13
C LEU A 226 -13.16 11.37 -5.44
N TYR A 227 -12.65 10.41 -6.19
CA TYR A 227 -11.59 9.50 -5.79
C TYR A 227 -10.45 9.62 -6.78
N LEU A 228 -9.23 9.84 -6.28
CA LEU A 228 -7.99 9.77 -7.02
C LEU A 228 -7.42 8.36 -6.85
N ASN A 229 -7.51 7.56 -7.90
CA ASN A 229 -7.50 6.11 -7.83
C ASN A 229 -8.50 5.67 -6.77
N ALA A 230 -7.99 5.19 -5.63
CA ALA A 230 -8.79 4.76 -4.51
C ALA A 230 -8.84 5.79 -3.36
N LEU A 231 -8.11 6.90 -3.45
CA LEU A 231 -8.00 7.87 -2.35
C LEU A 231 -9.09 8.93 -2.48
N PRO A 232 -9.91 9.18 -1.44
CA PRO A 232 -10.91 10.24 -1.51
C PRO A 232 -10.25 11.61 -1.69
N LEU A 233 -10.91 12.48 -2.45
CA LEU A 233 -10.56 13.88 -2.65
C LEU A 233 -11.55 14.75 -1.89
N ILE A 234 -11.06 15.44 -0.87
CA ILE A 234 -11.85 16.33 -0.01
C ILE A 234 -11.70 17.75 -0.54
N PRO A 235 -12.77 18.45 -0.93
CA PRO A 235 -12.65 19.81 -1.48
C PRO A 235 -12.09 20.80 -0.45
N ARG A 236 -11.24 21.71 -0.94
CA ARG A 236 -10.66 22.87 -0.23
C ARG A 236 -10.88 24.18 -0.98
N SER A 237 -11.15 24.08 -2.27
CA SER A 237 -11.70 25.13 -3.12
C SER A 237 -12.43 24.44 -4.29
N GLU A 238 -12.82 25.19 -5.32
CA GLU A 238 -13.40 24.60 -6.53
C GLU A 238 -12.42 23.64 -7.22
N THR A 239 -11.12 23.94 -7.23
CA THR A 239 -10.09 23.21 -7.98
C THR A 239 -9.07 22.48 -7.12
N ARG A 240 -9.00 22.80 -5.82
CA ARG A 240 -8.04 22.20 -4.88
C ARG A 240 -8.73 21.25 -3.91
N PHE A 241 -8.12 20.09 -3.72
CA PHE A 241 -8.60 19.01 -2.89
C PHE A 241 -7.47 18.51 -2.00
N ASP A 242 -7.79 18.10 -0.79
CA ASP A 242 -6.90 17.28 0.03
C ASP A 242 -7.15 15.81 -0.29
N SER A 243 -6.09 15.03 -0.37
CA SER A 243 -6.11 13.57 -0.40
C SER A 243 -5.28 13.00 0.74
N THR A 244 -5.34 11.69 0.95
CA THR A 244 -4.60 11.03 2.03
C THR A 244 -3.09 11.13 1.79
N GLY A 245 -2.44 12.15 2.36
CA GLY A 245 -0.99 12.38 2.27
C GLY A 245 -0.53 13.32 1.14
N ALA A 246 -1.45 13.89 0.34
CA ALA A 246 -1.10 14.82 -0.73
C ALA A 246 -2.20 15.86 -0.95
N ALA A 247 -1.86 17.05 -1.43
CA ALA A 247 -2.83 17.97 -2.02
C ALA A 247 -2.95 17.69 -3.52
N ALA A 248 -4.16 17.76 -4.05
CA ALA A 248 -4.49 17.60 -5.45
C ALA A 248 -5.10 18.89 -5.99
N GLU A 249 -4.50 19.47 -7.03
CA GLU A 249 -4.99 20.69 -7.67
C GLU A 249 -5.24 20.45 -9.16
N PHE A 250 -6.49 20.68 -9.58
CA PHE A 250 -6.90 20.60 -10.98
C PHE A 250 -6.72 21.96 -11.65
N VAL A 251 -5.87 22.00 -12.66
CA VAL A 251 -5.57 23.24 -13.38
C VAL A 251 -6.39 23.30 -14.66
N MET A 252 -7.19 24.36 -14.81
CA MET A 252 -8.01 24.59 -15.99
C MET A 252 -7.21 25.25 -17.11
N ASP A 253 -7.57 24.97 -18.36
CA ASP A 253 -7.13 25.74 -19.52
C ASP A 253 -7.93 27.04 -19.68
N GLN A 254 -7.62 27.78 -20.74
CA GLN A 254 -8.29 29.06 -21.07
C GLN A 254 -9.78 28.90 -21.41
N ASN A 255 -10.23 27.68 -21.73
CA ASN A 255 -11.62 27.36 -22.05
C ASN A 255 -12.39 26.83 -20.84
N GLY A 256 -11.76 26.77 -19.66
CA GLY A 256 -12.36 26.23 -18.44
C GLY A 256 -12.40 24.70 -18.39
N ALA A 257 -11.69 24.01 -19.28
CA ALA A 257 -11.55 22.55 -19.25
C ALA A 257 -10.33 22.16 -18.40
N VAL A 258 -10.43 21.06 -17.65
CA VAL A 258 -9.29 20.57 -16.85
C VAL A 258 -8.18 20.12 -17.81
N SER A 259 -7.01 20.74 -17.67
CA SER A 259 -5.85 20.48 -18.52
C SER A 259 -4.87 19.48 -17.88
N HIS A 260 -4.59 19.64 -16.58
CA HIS A 260 -3.69 18.79 -15.84
C HIS A 260 -4.03 18.79 -14.35
N LEU A 261 -3.50 17.79 -13.66
CA LEU A 261 -3.55 17.60 -12.22
C LEU A 261 -2.14 17.79 -11.65
N ILE A 262 -2.04 18.52 -10.55
CA ILE A 262 -0.82 18.64 -9.73
C ILE A 262 -1.06 17.88 -8.43
N LEU A 263 -0.15 16.97 -8.10
CA LEU A 263 -0.09 16.31 -6.79
C LEU A 263 1.10 16.86 -6.01
N SER A 264 0.82 17.49 -4.88
CA SER A 264 1.81 18.12 -4.01
C SER A 264 1.99 17.32 -2.72
N GLN A 265 3.23 16.97 -2.40
CA GLN A 265 3.65 16.38 -1.13
C GLN A 265 4.87 17.13 -0.57
N THR A 266 5.33 16.73 0.62
CA THR A 266 6.52 17.31 1.26
C THR A 266 7.78 17.17 0.38
N GLU A 267 7.85 16.09 -0.40
CA GLU A 267 8.95 15.72 -1.30
C GLU A 267 8.86 16.43 -2.67
N GLY A 268 7.89 17.33 -2.86
CA GLY A 268 7.70 18.14 -4.05
C GLY A 268 6.43 17.85 -4.83
N ASP A 269 6.33 18.43 -6.03
CA ASP A 269 5.15 18.36 -6.89
C ASP A 269 5.35 17.40 -8.07
N ALA A 270 4.33 16.61 -8.38
CA ALA A 270 4.23 15.83 -9.61
C ALA A 270 3.06 16.32 -10.47
N ARG A 271 3.31 16.43 -11.78
CA ARG A 271 2.32 16.89 -12.77
C ARG A 271 1.84 15.75 -13.65
N TYR A 272 0.53 15.69 -13.85
CA TYR A 272 -0.16 14.69 -14.67
C TYR A 272 -1.06 15.37 -15.71
N ASP A 273 -0.83 15.12 -16.99
CA ASP A 273 -1.67 15.70 -18.06
C ASP A 273 -2.96 14.88 -18.21
N ARG A 274 -4.09 15.58 -18.38
CA ARG A 274 -5.39 14.93 -18.63
C ARG A 274 -5.37 14.25 -19.99
N LYS A 275 -5.84 13.01 -20.07
CA LYS A 275 -6.06 12.31 -21.32
C LYS A 275 -7.49 12.54 -21.85
N PRO A 276 -7.67 12.55 -23.18
CA PRO A 276 -8.99 12.65 -23.80
C PRO A 276 -9.94 11.54 -23.36
#